data_AF-A0AAP0BFV2-F1
#
_entry.id   AF-A0AAP0BFV2-F1
#
_cell.length_a   1.000
_cell.length_b   1.000
_cell.length_c   1.000
_cell.angle_alpha   90.00
_cell.angle_beta   90.00
_cell.angle_gamma   90.00
#
_symmetry.space_group_name_H-M   'P 1'
#
loop_
_entity.id
_entity.type
_entity.pdbx_description
1 polymer ?
#
loop_
_entity_poly.entity_id
_entity_poly.type
_entity_poly.pdbx_seq_one_letter_code
_entity_poly.pdbx_strand_id
1 'polypeptide(L)'
;MFQAARSIMKWLGDCAKIIASENQPVRWTTPLGLPVVQPYRNSERHLIRTSLQILALRRDGCLVAAKQQKTAFPPNFVHSLDGSHMMMTAISCRNSGLNFAKVINEFQILNAGVHDSFWTHACDVEKMNQILREQFVELYSIPVLENLLESFETSFPTLTFPSLPERGDFDLRNVLESPYFFN
;
A
#
# COMPACT_ATOMS: atom_id res chain seq x y z
N MET A 1 6.36 -12.43 19.18
CA MET A 1 5.43 -11.29 19.27
C MET A 1 4.72 -10.94 17.96
N PHE A 2 5.26 -11.09 16.73
CA PHE A 2 4.46 -10.93 15.50
C PHE A 2 4.84 -11.97 14.44
N GLN A 3 4.45 -13.23 14.64
CA GLN A 3 4.85 -14.32 13.74
C GLN A 3 4.15 -14.22 12.38
N ALA A 4 2.83 -14.00 12.36
CA ALA A 4 2.05 -13.88 11.13
C ALA A 4 2.56 -12.73 10.22
N ALA A 5 2.78 -11.54 10.79
CA ALA A 5 3.33 -10.40 10.04
C ALA A 5 4.70 -10.71 9.43
N ARG A 6 5.59 -11.38 10.16
CA ARG A 6 6.91 -11.80 9.63
C ARG A 6 6.77 -12.82 8.50
N SER A 7 5.84 -13.76 8.62
CA SER A 7 5.57 -14.74 7.56
C SER A 7 5.07 -14.07 6.29
N ILE A 8 4.13 -13.12 6.39
CA ILE A 8 3.61 -12.36 5.25
C ILE A 8 4.70 -11.48 4.62
N MET A 9 5.47 -10.74 5.43
CA MET A 9 6.59 -9.93 4.91
C MET A 9 7.63 -10.79 4.18
N LYS A 10 7.93 -11.99 4.70
CA LYS A 10 8.82 -12.95 4.04
C LYS A 10 8.22 -13.43 2.72
N TRP A 11 6.94 -13.81 2.70
CA TRP A 11 6.24 -14.27 1.51
C TRP A 11 6.24 -13.19 0.41
N LEU A 12 5.86 -11.95 0.73
CA LEU A 12 5.93 -10.81 -0.18
C LEU A 12 7.34 -10.64 -0.75
N GLY A 13 8.36 -10.65 0.11
CA GLY A 13 9.75 -10.52 -0.32
C GLY A 13 10.25 -11.68 -1.20
N ASP A 14 9.73 -12.89 -1.02
CA ASP A 14 10.09 -14.05 -1.84
C ASP A 14 9.38 -13.98 -3.21
N CYS A 15 8.12 -13.54 -3.28
CA CYS A 15 7.45 -13.22 -4.55
C CYS A 15 8.19 -12.13 -5.33
N ALA A 16 8.59 -11.04 -4.66
CA ALA A 16 9.36 -9.96 -5.28
C ALA A 16 10.71 -10.44 -5.84
N LYS A 17 11.37 -11.39 -5.17
CA LYS A 17 12.62 -12.00 -5.64
C LYS A 17 12.41 -12.79 -6.93
N ILE A 18 11.32 -13.53 -7.05
CA ILE A 18 10.96 -14.32 -8.24
C ILE A 18 10.66 -13.39 -9.43
N ILE A 19 9.89 -12.32 -9.22
CA ILE A 19 9.60 -11.34 -10.28
C ILE A 19 10.89 -10.63 -10.73
N ALA A 20 11.75 -10.28 -9.77
CA ALA A 20 13.00 -9.60 -10.08
C ALA A 20 14.02 -10.48 -10.83
N SER A 21 13.94 -11.83 -10.78
CA SER A 21 14.81 -12.69 -11.58
C SER A 21 14.51 -12.62 -13.07
N GLU A 22 13.29 -12.25 -13.45
CA GLU A 22 12.90 -11.94 -14.84
C GLU A 22 13.22 -10.49 -15.25
N ASN A 23 13.98 -9.77 -14.41
CA ASN A 23 14.29 -8.35 -14.59
C ASN A 23 13.03 -7.46 -14.77
N GLN A 24 11.93 -7.83 -14.13
CA GLN A 24 10.69 -7.05 -14.10
C GLN A 24 10.50 -6.39 -12.73
N PRO A 25 9.94 -5.16 -12.67
CA PRO A 25 9.57 -4.53 -11.41
C PRO A 25 8.30 -5.19 -10.85
N VAL A 26 8.17 -5.19 -9.52
CA VAL A 26 6.93 -5.64 -8.89
C VAL A 26 5.84 -4.60 -9.15
N ARG A 27 4.66 -5.07 -9.58
CA ARG A 27 3.47 -4.27 -9.86
C ARG A 27 2.24 -4.94 -9.28
N TRP A 28 1.33 -4.18 -8.69
CA TRP A 28 0.04 -4.68 -8.21
C TRP A 28 -1.03 -3.63 -8.39
N THR A 29 -2.28 -4.04 -8.23
CA THR A 29 -3.42 -3.13 -8.24
C THR A 29 -4.04 -3.12 -6.85
N THR A 30 -4.26 -1.92 -6.29
CA THR A 30 -4.95 -1.78 -5.00
C THR A 30 -6.42 -2.21 -5.12
N PRO A 31 -7.12 -2.50 -4.01
CA PRO A 31 -8.55 -2.81 -4.04
C PRO A 31 -9.43 -1.72 -4.66
N LEU A 32 -8.96 -0.47 -4.70
CA LEU A 32 -9.62 0.66 -5.37
C LEU A 32 -9.28 0.79 -6.87
N GLY A 33 -8.55 -0.16 -7.44
CA GLY A 33 -8.20 -0.17 -8.86
C GLY A 33 -6.98 0.69 -9.23
N LEU A 34 -6.26 1.28 -8.26
CA LEU A 34 -5.03 2.04 -8.54
C LEU A 34 -3.87 1.08 -8.84
N PRO A 35 -3.27 1.11 -10.05
CA PRO A 35 -2.06 0.35 -10.34
C PRO A 35 -0.83 0.99 -9.70
N VAL A 36 -0.02 0.18 -9.01
CA VAL A 36 1.21 0.59 -8.33
C VAL A 36 2.39 -0.20 -8.90
N VAL A 37 3.50 0.49 -9.18
CA VAL A 37 4.73 -0.12 -9.71
C VAL A 37 5.92 0.36 -8.88
N GLN A 38 6.80 -0.56 -8.46
CA GLN A 38 8.03 -0.20 -7.76
C GLN A 38 9.14 0.24 -8.73
N PRO A 39 9.66 1.47 -8.62
CA PRO A 39 10.62 2.01 -9.58
C PRO A 39 12.08 1.57 -9.33
N TYR A 40 12.35 0.65 -8.40
CA TYR A 40 13.72 0.34 -7.99
C TYR A 40 14.52 -0.37 -9.10
N ARG A 41 15.44 0.39 -9.68
CA ARG A 41 16.41 -0.03 -10.69
C ARG A 41 17.82 0.33 -10.25
N ASN A 42 18.83 -0.38 -10.75
CA ASN A 42 20.22 -0.10 -10.44
C ASN A 42 20.59 1.25 -11.04
N SER A 43 21.14 2.16 -10.23
CA SER A 43 21.57 3.47 -10.72
C SER A 43 22.91 3.36 -11.45
N GLU A 44 22.99 3.96 -12.63
CA GLU A 44 24.21 4.08 -13.42
C GLU A 44 24.81 5.48 -13.25
N ARG A 45 26.09 5.54 -12.90
CA ARG A 45 26.82 6.81 -12.74
C ARG A 45 27.36 7.25 -14.09
N HIS A 46 26.89 8.39 -14.57
CA HIS A 46 27.36 9.02 -15.79
C HIS A 46 28.26 10.20 -15.44
N LEU A 47 29.53 10.13 -15.83
CA LEU A 47 30.49 11.20 -15.62
C LEU A 47 30.55 12.09 -16.85
N ILE A 48 30.13 13.34 -16.72
CA ILE A 48 30.21 14.36 -17.77
C ILE A 48 31.40 15.25 -17.45
N ARG A 49 32.45 15.15 -18.26
CA ARG A 49 33.61 16.02 -18.15
C ARG A 49 33.33 17.33 -18.88
N THR A 50 33.41 18.44 -18.16
CA THR A 50 33.31 19.80 -18.71
C THR A 50 34.65 20.51 -18.60
N SER A 51 34.79 21.68 -19.22
CA SER A 51 36.01 22.50 -19.15
C SER A 51 36.33 23.00 -17.73
N LEU A 52 35.35 23.06 -16.83
CA LEU A 52 35.50 23.55 -15.45
C LEU A 52 35.60 22.43 -14.41
N GLN A 53 34.86 21.33 -14.60
CA GLN A 53 34.78 20.23 -13.63
C GLN A 53 34.17 18.95 -14.23
N ILE A 54 34.21 17.86 -13.47
CA ILE A 54 33.52 16.61 -13.80
C ILE A 54 32.20 16.54 -13.01
N LEU A 55 31.08 16.50 -13.71
CA LEU A 55 29.76 16.30 -13.13
C LEU A 55 29.44 14.81 -13.07
N ALA A 56 29.01 14.32 -11.91
CA ALA A 56 28.54 12.94 -11.75
C ALA A 56 27.01 12.93 -11.68
N LEU A 57 26.36 12.47 -12.75
CA LEU A 57 24.92 12.27 -12.79
C LEU A 57 24.57 10.83 -12.42
N ARG A 58 23.45 10.63 -11.74
CA ARG A 58 22.84 9.31 -11.54
C ARG A 58 21.67 9.18 -12.49
N ARG A 59 21.63 8.10 -13.26
CA ARG A 59 20.51 7.72 -14.12
C ARG A 59 20.02 6.36 -13.70
N ASP A 60 18.72 6.11 -13.81
CA ASP A 60 18.19 4.75 -13.63
C ASP A 60 18.67 3.86 -14.78
N GLY A 61 19.33 2.76 -14.44
CA GLY A 61 19.76 1.74 -15.39
C GLY A 61 18.60 0.85 -15.84
N CYS A 62 18.89 -0.06 -16.77
CA CYS A 62 17.90 -0.98 -17.31
C CYS A 62 17.62 -2.19 -16.39
N LEU A 63 18.54 -2.48 -15.46
CA LEU A 63 18.45 -3.65 -14.58
C LEU A 63 17.69 -3.31 -13.30
N VAL A 64 16.76 -4.20 -12.94
CA VAL A 64 15.98 -4.10 -11.71
C VAL A 64 16.88 -4.36 -10.50
N ALA A 65 16.74 -3.52 -9.47
CA ALA A 65 17.47 -3.67 -8.23
C ALA A 65 16.78 -4.71 -7.34
N ALA A 66 17.01 -6.01 -7.60
CA ALA A 66 16.32 -7.12 -6.95
C ALA A 66 16.33 -7.05 -5.41
N LYS A 67 17.46 -6.62 -4.81
CA LYS A 67 17.55 -6.43 -3.35
C LYS A 67 16.59 -5.35 -2.85
N GLN A 68 16.52 -4.21 -3.54
CA GLN A 68 15.67 -3.08 -3.14
C GLN A 68 14.19 -3.41 -3.36
N GLN A 69 13.84 -4.04 -4.49
CA GLN A 69 12.49 -4.55 -4.76
C GLN A 69 12.02 -5.47 -3.62
N LYS A 70 12.84 -6.48 -3.27
CA LYS A 70 12.52 -7.41 -2.18
C LYS A 70 12.28 -6.71 -0.84
N THR A 71 13.14 -5.78 -0.46
CA THR A 71 13.04 -5.13 0.86
C THR A 71 11.95 -4.07 0.92
N ALA A 72 11.66 -3.40 -0.20
CA ALA A 72 10.69 -2.31 -0.25
C ALA A 72 9.27 -2.79 -0.56
N PHE A 73 9.09 -4.00 -1.10
CA PHE A 73 7.77 -4.49 -1.46
C PHE A 73 6.82 -4.63 -0.26
N PRO A 74 7.20 -5.28 0.86
CA PRO A 74 6.29 -5.38 2.01
C PRO A 74 5.79 -4.03 2.55
N PRO A 75 6.64 -3.03 2.85
CA PRO A 75 6.15 -1.74 3.35
C PRO A 75 5.34 -0.97 2.30
N ASN A 76 5.74 -0.99 1.02
CA ASN A 76 4.99 -0.29 -0.02
C ASN A 76 3.60 -0.91 -0.25
N PHE A 77 3.48 -2.24 -0.13
CA PHE A 77 2.21 -2.93 -0.23
C PHE A 77 1.26 -2.52 0.90
N VAL A 78 1.74 -2.54 2.15
CA VAL A 78 0.94 -2.10 3.32
C VAL A 78 0.52 -0.63 3.17
N HIS A 79 1.45 0.28 2.83
CA HIS A 79 1.12 1.69 2.63
C HIS A 79 0.08 1.90 1.51
N SER A 80 0.05 1.04 0.49
CA SER A 80 -0.97 1.12 -0.55
C SER A 80 -2.37 0.71 -0.06
N LEU A 81 -2.43 -0.22 0.89
CA LEU A 81 -3.68 -0.61 1.57
C LEU A 81 -4.13 0.48 2.53
N ASP A 82 -3.21 1.07 3.30
CA ASP A 82 -3.52 2.20 4.20
C ASP A 82 -4.07 3.40 3.41
N GLY A 83 -3.46 3.70 2.27
CA GLY A 83 -3.96 4.73 1.35
C GLY A 83 -5.35 4.40 0.77
N SER A 84 -5.62 3.11 0.51
CA SER A 84 -6.95 2.66 0.06
C SER A 84 -7.99 2.83 1.17
N HIS A 85 -7.66 2.44 2.40
CA HIS A 85 -8.50 2.62 3.58
C HIS A 85 -8.83 4.09 3.83
N MET A 86 -7.83 4.96 3.71
CA MET A 86 -8.00 6.41 3.84
C MET A 86 -8.98 6.96 2.80
N MET A 87 -8.83 6.57 1.53
CA MET A 87 -9.73 7.01 0.46
C MET A 87 -11.16 6.49 0.63
N MET A 88 -11.33 5.21 0.99
CA MET A 88 -12.64 4.61 1.29
C MET A 88 -13.34 5.36 2.44
N THR A 89 -12.60 5.63 3.52
CA THR A 89 -13.09 6.39 4.67
C THR A 89 -13.51 7.79 4.28
N ALA A 90 -12.70 8.51 3.49
CA ALA A 90 -13.02 9.87 3.05
C ALA A 90 -14.31 9.91 2.22
N ILE A 91 -14.51 8.92 1.33
CA ILE A 91 -15.73 8.79 0.53
C ILE A 91 -16.94 8.51 1.43
N SER A 92 -16.82 7.56 2.36
CA SER A 92 -17.92 7.19 3.26
C SER A 92 -18.30 8.33 4.22
N CYS A 93 -17.31 9.07 4.73
CA CYS A 93 -17.54 10.27 5.53
C CYS A 93 -18.32 11.34 4.75
N ARG A 94 -17.91 11.62 3.51
CA ARG A 94 -18.63 12.54 2.62
C ARG A 94 -20.08 12.12 2.40
N ASN A 95 -20.32 10.83 2.13
CA ASN A 95 -21.66 10.30 1.92
C ASN A 95 -22.53 10.37 3.18
N SER A 96 -21.90 10.30 4.36
CA SER A 96 -22.55 10.41 5.66
C SER A 96 -22.81 11.85 6.12
N GLY A 97 -22.55 12.84 5.25
CA GLY A 97 -22.72 14.27 5.55
C GLY A 97 -21.70 14.82 6.53
N LEU A 98 -20.61 14.09 6.81
CA LEU A 98 -19.52 14.58 7.64
C LEU A 98 -18.68 15.55 6.82
N ASN A 99 -18.68 16.81 7.23
CA ASN A 99 -17.83 17.82 6.64
C ASN A 99 -16.42 17.67 7.21
N PHE A 100 -15.63 16.80 6.58
CA PHE A 100 -14.17 16.79 6.73
C PHE A 100 -13.65 18.21 6.50
N ALA A 101 -13.29 18.90 7.59
CA ALA A 101 -12.83 20.29 7.63
C ALA A 101 -13.49 21.23 6.59
N LYS A 102 -14.73 21.66 6.83
CA LYS A 102 -15.46 22.79 6.18
C LYS A 102 -14.90 23.22 4.81
N VAL A 103 -15.42 22.62 3.73
CA VAL A 103 -15.12 23.03 2.36
C VAL A 103 -16.04 24.19 1.95
N ILE A 104 -15.45 25.30 1.49
CA ILE A 104 -16.17 26.47 0.94
C ILE A 104 -16.49 26.28 -0.56
N ASN A 105 -15.92 25.31 -1.29
CA ASN A 105 -16.23 25.10 -2.72
C ASN A 105 -16.11 23.63 -3.17
N GLU A 106 -17.02 23.20 -4.05
CA GLU A 106 -17.36 21.83 -4.49
C GLU A 106 -16.23 20.91 -5.02
N PHE A 107 -14.98 21.34 -5.04
CA PHE A 107 -13.91 20.67 -5.79
C PHE A 107 -12.61 20.43 -5.00
N GLN A 108 -12.70 20.20 -3.70
CA GLN A 108 -11.52 19.82 -2.92
C GLN A 108 -11.85 18.66 -1.99
N ILE A 109 -11.44 17.46 -2.40
CA ILE A 109 -11.28 16.31 -1.49
C ILE A 109 -10.19 16.75 -0.50
N LEU A 110 -10.60 17.40 0.58
CA LEU A 110 -9.72 17.98 1.58
C LEU A 110 -9.16 16.83 2.43
N ASN A 111 -7.86 16.61 2.24
CA ASN A 111 -6.99 15.70 3.01
C ASN A 111 -6.98 16.11 4.49
N ALA A 112 -8.00 15.75 5.28
CA ALA A 112 -7.91 15.77 6.73
C ALA A 112 -7.37 14.43 7.24
N GLY A 113 -6.34 13.92 6.58
CA GLY A 113 -5.59 12.78 7.04
C GLY A 113 -4.15 12.80 6.54
N VAL A 114 -3.21 12.45 7.43
CA VAL A 114 -1.80 12.24 7.10
C VAL A 114 -1.55 10.75 7.22
N HIS A 115 -1.60 10.05 6.09
CA HIS A 115 -1.45 8.60 6.00
C HIS A 115 -2.44 7.84 6.88
N ASP A 116 -2.06 7.50 8.11
CA ASP A 116 -2.80 6.72 9.11
C ASP A 116 -3.48 7.58 10.18
N SER A 117 -3.28 8.89 10.15
CA SER A 117 -3.89 9.85 11.08
C SER A 117 -5.09 10.55 10.44
N PHE A 118 -6.24 10.56 11.11
CA PHE A 118 -7.51 11.12 10.60
C PHE A 118 -8.03 12.25 11.48
N TRP A 119 -8.45 13.37 10.87
CA TRP A 119 -8.90 14.57 11.56
C TRP A 119 -10.32 14.97 11.14
N THR A 120 -11.15 15.33 12.11
CA THR A 120 -12.48 15.91 11.88
C THR A 120 -12.82 16.93 12.97
N HIS A 121 -13.96 17.59 12.84
CA HIS A 121 -14.46 18.49 13.88
C HIS A 121 -14.83 17.70 15.15
N ALA A 122 -14.65 18.29 16.34
CA ALA A 122 -14.82 17.59 17.62
C ALA A 122 -16.21 16.93 17.80
N CYS A 123 -17.26 17.51 17.23
CA CYS A 123 -18.62 16.93 17.29
C CYS A 123 -18.82 15.68 16.43
N ASP A 124 -17.90 15.43 15.50
CA ASP A 124 -18.01 14.43 14.44
C ASP A 124 -17.07 13.23 14.67
N VAL A 125 -16.24 13.28 15.72
CA VAL A 125 -15.19 12.29 16.02
C VAL A 125 -15.78 10.89 16.23
N GLU A 126 -16.87 10.77 16.99
CA GLU A 126 -17.51 9.48 17.25
C GLU A 126 -17.99 8.81 15.95
N LYS A 127 -18.64 9.58 15.10
CA LYS A 127 -19.16 9.10 13.81
C LYS A 127 -18.03 8.76 12.84
N MET A 128 -16.95 9.55 12.81
CA MET A 128 -15.77 9.25 12.00
C MET A 128 -15.09 7.95 12.47
N ASN A 129 -14.96 7.74 13.77
CA ASN A 129 -14.36 6.52 14.33
C ASN A 129 -15.18 5.27 13.99
N GLN A 130 -16.52 5.38 13.95
CA GLN A 130 -17.37 4.31 13.47
C GLN A 130 -17.08 3.98 11.99
N ILE A 131 -17.10 5.00 11.12
CA ILE A 131 -16.85 4.82 9.68
C ILE A 131 -15.45 4.24 9.43
N LEU A 132 -14.43 4.71 10.14
CA LEU A 132 -13.07 4.18 10.03
C LEU A 132 -13.00 2.67 10.26
N ARG A 133 -13.65 2.18 11.32
CA ARG A 133 -13.71 0.75 11.65
C ARG A 133 -14.51 -0.02 10.60
N GLU A 134 -15.64 0.51 10.16
CA GLU A 134 -16.47 -0.11 9.12
C GLU A 134 -15.69 -0.28 7.81
N GLN A 135 -15.02 0.77 7.34
CA GLN A 135 -14.23 0.75 6.11
C GLN A 135 -12.97 -0.13 6.24
N PHE A 136 -12.40 -0.25 7.44
CA PHE A 136 -11.30 -1.18 7.69
C PHE A 136 -11.78 -2.64 7.55
N VAL A 137 -12.90 -2.97 8.17
CA VAL A 137 -13.51 -4.31 8.06
C VAL A 137 -13.88 -4.60 6.61
N GLU A 138 -14.45 -3.64 5.90
CA GLU A 138 -14.79 -3.77 4.48
C GLU A 138 -13.56 -4.07 3.62
N LEU A 139 -12.48 -3.28 3.77
CA LEU A 139 -11.25 -3.45 3.00
C LEU A 139 -10.60 -4.83 3.25
N TYR A 140 -10.46 -5.25 4.50
CA TYR A 140 -9.80 -6.51 4.86
C TYR A 140 -10.72 -7.74 4.83
N SER A 141 -12.01 -7.55 4.53
CA SER A 141 -12.90 -8.66 4.15
C SER A 141 -12.62 -9.18 2.73
N ILE A 142 -11.95 -8.36 1.91
CA ILE A 142 -11.47 -8.75 0.58
C ILE A 142 -10.26 -9.68 0.74
N PRO A 143 -10.16 -10.78 -0.02
CA PRO A 143 -9.01 -11.68 0.00
C PRO A 143 -7.81 -11.04 -0.73
N VAL A 144 -7.20 -10.03 -0.10
CA VAL A 144 -6.18 -9.15 -0.72
C VAL A 144 -4.91 -9.87 -1.12
N LEU A 145 -4.48 -10.91 -0.38
CA LEU A 145 -3.26 -11.64 -0.69
C LEU A 145 -3.49 -12.69 -1.78
N GLU A 146 -4.68 -13.31 -1.78
CA GLU A 146 -5.14 -14.23 -2.81
C GLU A 146 -5.25 -13.52 -4.16
N ASN A 147 -5.93 -12.36 -4.20
CA ASN A 147 -6.05 -11.54 -5.40
C ASN A 147 -4.67 -11.10 -5.92
N LEU A 148 -3.74 -10.81 -5.02
CA LEU A 148 -2.37 -10.45 -5.38
C LEU A 148 -1.62 -11.63 -6.02
N LEU A 149 -1.74 -12.82 -5.43
CA LEU A 149 -1.13 -14.04 -5.95
C LEU A 149 -1.69 -14.38 -7.34
N GLU A 150 -3.01 -14.36 -7.50
CA GLU A 150 -3.69 -14.59 -8.78
C GLU A 150 -3.20 -13.59 -9.86
N SER A 151 -3.04 -12.31 -9.50
CA SER A 151 -2.51 -11.28 -10.39
C SER A 151 -1.08 -11.57 -10.85
N PHE A 152 -0.24 -12.08 -9.94
CA PHE A 152 1.13 -12.49 -10.25
C PHE A 152 1.18 -13.72 -11.15
N GLU A 153 0.40 -14.75 -10.85
CA GLU A 153 0.31 -15.96 -11.67
C GLU A 153 -0.21 -15.65 -13.08
N THR A 154 -1.19 -14.76 -13.19
CA THR A 154 -1.72 -14.30 -14.48
C THR A 154 -0.69 -13.49 -15.27
N SER A 155 0.08 -12.63 -14.60
CA SER A 155 1.11 -11.80 -15.24
C SER A 155 2.36 -12.59 -15.63
N PHE A 156 2.67 -13.66 -14.89
CA PHE A 156 3.89 -14.44 -15.01
C PHE A 156 3.58 -15.95 -15.04
N PRO A 157 2.94 -16.46 -16.11
CA PRO A 157 2.46 -17.84 -16.17
C PRO A 157 3.58 -18.89 -16.17
N THR A 158 4.82 -18.48 -16.44
CA THR A 158 6.01 -19.35 -16.42
C THR A 158 6.67 -19.43 -15.04
N LEU A 159 6.31 -18.56 -14.10
CA LEU A 159 6.89 -18.50 -12.76
C LEU A 159 6.01 -19.24 -11.76
N THR A 160 6.65 -19.88 -10.78
CA THR A 160 5.95 -20.54 -9.67
C THR A 160 6.14 -19.73 -8.40
N PHE A 161 5.03 -19.31 -7.80
CA PHE A 161 5.01 -18.53 -6.57
C PHE A 161 4.82 -19.41 -5.33
N PRO A 162 5.35 -19.02 -4.16
CA PRO A 162 5.11 -19.74 -2.91
C PRO A 162 3.65 -19.65 -2.49
N SER A 163 3.14 -20.70 -1.84
CA SER A 163 1.79 -20.71 -1.26
C SER A 163 1.61 -19.63 -0.21
N LEU A 164 0.38 -19.15 -0.06
CA LEU A 164 0.02 -18.15 0.94
C LEU A 164 0.32 -18.65 2.37
N PRO A 165 0.72 -17.75 3.28
CA PRO A 165 0.78 -18.06 4.71
C PRO A 165 -0.60 -18.44 5.26
N GLU A 166 -0.64 -19.27 6.30
CA GLU A 166 -1.89 -19.64 6.97
C GLU A 166 -2.58 -18.41 7.59
N ARG A 167 -3.90 -18.34 7.41
CA ARG A 167 -4.75 -17.33 8.02
C ARG A 167 -4.97 -17.67 9.49
N GLY A 168 -4.88 -16.67 10.36
CA GLY A 168 -5.21 -16.81 11.77
C GLY A 168 -6.72 -16.95 12.02
N ASP A 169 -7.08 -17.08 13.30
CA ASP A 169 -8.44 -17.27 13.80
C ASP A 169 -9.12 -15.95 14.25
N PHE A 170 -8.46 -14.80 14.06
CA PHE A 170 -8.99 -13.50 14.45
C PHE A 170 -10.24 -13.12 13.65
N ASP A 171 -11.36 -12.90 14.36
CA ASP A 171 -12.57 -12.33 13.78
C ASP A 171 -12.40 -10.83 13.55
N LEU A 172 -12.37 -10.44 12.29
CA LEU A 172 -12.22 -9.05 11.84
C LEU A 172 -13.34 -8.14 12.38
N ARG A 173 -14.52 -8.69 12.68
CA ARG A 173 -15.65 -7.92 13.21
C ARG A 173 -15.38 -7.33 14.59
N ASN A 174 -14.45 -7.91 15.35
CA ASN A 174 -14.03 -7.38 16.65
C ASN A 174 -13.42 -5.97 16.54
N VAL A 175 -12.96 -5.56 15.34
CA VAL A 175 -12.45 -4.20 15.10
C VAL A 175 -13.55 -3.16 15.28
N LEU A 176 -14.82 -3.47 14.96
CA LEU A 176 -15.96 -2.56 15.09
C LEU A 176 -16.19 -2.10 16.53
N GLU A 177 -15.90 -2.99 17.50
CA GLU A 177 -16.08 -2.74 18.92
C GLU A 177 -14.81 -2.22 19.61
N SER A 178 -13.69 -2.09 18.88
CA SER A 178 -12.39 -1.73 19.46
C SER A 178 -12.27 -0.21 19.71
N PRO A 179 -12.34 0.27 20.96
CA PRO A 179 -12.32 1.70 21.26
C PRO A 179 -10.96 2.34 20.96
N TYR A 180 -9.87 1.59 21.08
CA TYR A 180 -8.50 2.07 20.91
C TYR A 180 -7.90 1.78 19.52
N PHE A 181 -8.74 1.38 18.55
CA PHE A 181 -8.27 1.10 17.19
C PHE A 181 -7.75 2.36 16.47
N PHE A 182 -8.49 3.46 16.60
CA PHE A 182 -8.06 4.82 16.28
C PHE A 182 -8.44 5.71 17.48
N ASN A 183 -7.48 6.45 18.00
CA ASN A 183 -7.66 7.35 19.16
C ASN A 183 -7.21 8.77 18.80
#